data_AF-A0A349UM90-F1
#
_entry.id   AF-A0A349UM90-F1
#
_cell.length_a   1.000
_cell.length_b   1.000
_cell.length_c   1.000
_cell.angle_alpha   90.00
_cell.angle_beta   90.00
_cell.angle_gamma   90.00
#
_symmetry.space_group_name_H-M   'P 1'
#
loop_
_entity.id
_entity.type
_entity.pdbx_description
1 polymer ?
#
loop_
_entity_poly.entity_id
_entity_poly.type
_entity_poly.pdbx_seq_one_letter_code
_entity_poly.pdbx_strand_id
1 'polypeptide(L)'
;VALGRGGVTETVLPGQTGLLFDEQTVECLLDAVRMFESAGSFDPRRCRENALRFDVPRFREQFARFVADEQAAFASRRSAGATEPDRTPRG
;
A
#
# COMPACT_ATOMS: atom_id res chain seq x y z
N VAL A 1 -5.32 -19.42 0.91
CA VAL A 1 -6.16 -19.09 2.08
C VAL A 1 -5.31 -18.37 3.12
N ALA A 2 -5.85 -17.40 3.85
CA ALA A 2 -5.12 -16.68 4.91
C ALA A 2 -6.05 -16.28 6.06
N LEU A 3 -5.53 -16.12 7.28
CA LEU A 3 -6.31 -15.64 8.42
C LEU A 3 -6.68 -14.17 8.19
N GLY A 4 -7.94 -13.76 8.36
CA GLY A 4 -8.47 -12.43 8.11
C GLY A 4 -8.02 -11.37 9.12
N ARG A 5 -6.74 -11.35 9.51
CA ARG A 5 -6.16 -10.42 10.48
C ARG A 5 -4.84 -9.84 9.98
N GLY A 6 -4.58 -8.57 10.25
CA GLY A 6 -3.34 -7.89 9.85
C GLY A 6 -3.25 -7.63 8.34
N GLY A 7 -2.05 -7.39 7.82
CA GLY A 7 -1.83 -6.93 6.43
C GLY A 7 -2.28 -7.88 5.31
N VAL A 8 -2.72 -9.10 5.64
CA VAL A 8 -3.33 -10.02 4.66
C VAL A 8 -4.74 -9.58 4.24
N THR A 9 -5.47 -8.84 5.08
CA THR A 9 -6.78 -8.28 4.71
C THR A 9 -6.68 -7.17 3.67
N GLU A 10 -5.53 -6.50 3.60
CA GLU A 10 -5.25 -5.43 2.64
C GLU A 10 -4.74 -5.95 1.29
N THR A 11 -4.16 -7.16 1.30
CA THR A 11 -3.48 -7.76 0.15
C THR A 11 -4.31 -8.86 -0.53
N VAL A 12 -5.16 -9.58 0.18
CA VAL A 12 -6.03 -10.62 -0.41
C VAL A 12 -7.35 -10.01 -0.89
N LEU A 13 -7.72 -10.26 -2.15
CA LEU A 13 -9.05 -9.96 -2.69
C LEU A 13 -9.90 -11.24 -2.66
N PRO A 14 -10.85 -11.40 -1.72
CA PRO A 14 -11.65 -12.62 -1.58
C PRO A 14 -12.35 -13.00 -2.89
N GLY A 15 -12.25 -14.26 -3.28
CA GLY A 15 -12.83 -14.79 -4.51
C GLY A 15 -12.10 -14.39 -5.81
N GLN A 16 -11.04 -13.58 -5.73
CA GLN A 16 -10.24 -13.18 -6.90
C GLN A 16 -8.79 -13.62 -6.81
N THR A 17 -8.16 -13.46 -5.64
CA THR A 17 -6.76 -13.80 -5.42
C THR A 17 -6.55 -14.71 -4.21
N GLY A 18 -7.64 -15.17 -3.61
CA GLY A 18 -7.63 -16.07 -2.46
C GLY A 18 -8.91 -15.99 -1.64
N LEU A 19 -8.86 -16.58 -0.45
CA LEU A 19 -9.93 -16.55 0.55
C LEU A 19 -9.33 -16.19 1.91
N LEU A 20 -10.13 -15.52 2.74
CA LEU A 20 -9.81 -15.23 4.13
C LEU A 20 -10.68 -16.09 5.06
N PHE A 21 -10.16 -16.43 6.24
CA PHE A 21 -10.91 -17.13 7.30
C PHE A 21 -10.75 -16.41 8.63
N ASP A 22 -11.76 -16.48 9.50
CA ASP A 22 -11.91 -15.48 10.57
C ASP A 22 -11.23 -15.85 11.90
N GLU A 23 -11.21 -17.14 12.24
CA GLU A 23 -10.64 -17.64 13.50
C GLU A 23 -9.43 -18.54 13.28
N GLN A 24 -8.44 -18.44 14.17
CA GLN A 24 -7.24 -19.28 14.14
C GLN A 24 -7.52 -20.66 14.77
N THR A 25 -8.55 -21.34 14.27
CA THR A 25 -8.94 -22.70 14.67
C THR A 25 -8.68 -23.66 13.52
N VAL A 26 -8.56 -24.95 13.84
CA VAL A 26 -8.33 -26.00 12.83
C VAL A 26 -9.56 -26.11 11.92
N GLU A 27 -10.75 -25.98 12.49
CA GLU A 27 -12.04 -26.07 11.82
C GLU A 27 -12.17 -24.97 10.77
N CYS A 28 -11.94 -23.71 11.14
CA CYS A 28 -12.02 -22.58 10.20
C CYS A 28 -10.99 -22.69 9.07
N LEU A 29 -9.80 -23.20 9.35
CA LEU A 29 -8.79 -23.43 8.32
C LEU A 29 -9.22 -24.54 7.35
N LEU A 30 -9.74 -25.66 7.86
CA LEU A 30 -10.23 -26.77 7.04
C LEU A 30 -11.37 -26.32 6.13
N ASP A 31 -12.32 -25.56 6.64
CA ASP A 31 -13.44 -25.03 5.85
C ASP A 31 -12.94 -24.09 4.75
N ALA A 32 -11.99 -23.22 5.06
CA ALA A 32 -11.39 -22.33 4.07
C ALA A 32 -10.66 -23.09 2.96
N VAL A 33 -9.96 -24.18 3.29
CA VAL A 33 -9.30 -25.05 2.30
C VAL A 33 -10.33 -25.75 1.43
N ARG A 34 -11.39 -26.32 2.01
CA ARG A 34 -12.48 -26.97 1.24
C ARG A 34 -13.16 -25.98 0.29
N MET A 35 -13.42 -24.76 0.76
CA MET A 35 -13.96 -23.68 -0.08
C MET A 35 -13.00 -23.27 -1.20
N PHE A 36 -11.70 -23.24 -0.92
CA PHE A 36 -10.69 -22.93 -1.92
C PHE A 36 -10.64 -24.00 -3.02
N GLU A 37 -10.68 -25.28 -2.64
CA GLU A 37 -10.70 -26.40 -3.58
C GLU A 37 -12.00 -26.43 -4.41
N SER A 38 -13.15 -26.14 -3.79
CA SER A 38 -14.46 -26.16 -4.47
C SER A 38 -14.68 -24.96 -5.40
N ALA A 39 -14.06 -23.81 -5.11
CA ALA A 39 -14.10 -22.62 -5.97
C ALA A 39 -13.35 -22.83 -7.31
N GLY A 40 -12.53 -23.88 -7.43
CA GLY A 40 -11.73 -24.17 -8.61
C GLY A 40 -10.45 -23.33 -8.67
N SER A 41 -9.94 -23.10 -9.89
CA SER A 41 -8.68 -22.38 -10.09
C SER A 41 -8.89 -20.86 -10.12
N PHE A 42 -8.10 -20.14 -9.33
CA PHE A 42 -7.98 -18.69 -9.42
C PHE A 42 -7.21 -18.30 -10.69
N ASP A 43 -7.59 -17.19 -11.34
CA ASP A 43 -6.88 -16.69 -12.51
C ASP A 43 -5.45 -16.25 -12.13
N PRO A 44 -4.40 -16.94 -12.64
CA PRO A 44 -3.02 -16.61 -12.32
C PRO A 44 -2.64 -15.17 -12.69
N ARG A 45 -3.26 -14.60 -13.74
CA ARG A 45 -3.00 -13.22 -14.16
C ARG A 45 -3.48 -12.23 -13.10
N ARG A 46 -4.68 -12.42 -12.54
CA ARG A 46 -5.23 -11.56 -11.49
C ARG A 46 -4.42 -11.64 -10.21
N CYS A 47 -3.97 -12.84 -9.82
CA CYS A 47 -3.06 -13.01 -8.69
C CYS A 47 -1.75 -12.23 -8.88
N ARG A 48 -1.14 -12.34 -10.06
CA ARG A 48 0.10 -11.63 -10.40
C ARG A 48 -0.09 -10.11 -10.42
N GLU A 49 -1.15 -9.61 -11.06
CA GLU A 49 -1.46 -8.18 -11.11
C GLU A 49 -1.62 -7.59 -9.70
N ASN A 50 -2.30 -8.31 -8.81
CA ASN A 50 -2.46 -7.87 -7.43
C ASN A 50 -1.12 -7.87 -6.67
N ALA A 51 -0.27 -8.89 -6.86
CA ALA A 51 1.06 -8.94 -6.25
C ALA A 51 1.97 -7.79 -6.73
N LEU A 52 1.92 -7.42 -8.01
CA LEU A 52 2.71 -6.33 -8.58
C LEU A 52 2.39 -4.94 -8.01
N ARG A 53 1.26 -4.78 -7.30
CA ARG A 53 0.95 -3.54 -6.56
C ARG A 53 1.91 -3.31 -5.40
N PHE A 54 2.52 -4.39 -4.89
CA PHE A 54 3.44 -4.38 -3.75
C PHE A 54 4.91 -4.58 -4.18
N ASP A 55 5.20 -4.37 -5.46
CA ASP A 55 6.55 -4.57 -6.01
C ASP A 55 7.53 -3.47 -5.56
N VAL A 56 8.77 -3.88 -5.28
CA VAL A 56 9.81 -3.01 -4.69
C VAL A 56 10.20 -1.84 -5.60
N PRO A 57 10.44 -2.02 -6.92
CA PRO A 57 10.74 -0.92 -7.82
C PRO A 57 9.63 0.13 -7.84
N ARG A 58 8.36 -0.30 -7.87
CA ARG A 58 7.19 0.58 -7.85
C ARG A 58 7.12 1.40 -6.57
N PHE A 59 7.36 0.76 -5.42
CA PHE A 59 7.42 1.47 -4.14
C PHE A 59 8.50 2.54 -4.14
N ARG A 60 9.72 2.21 -4.59
CA ARG A 60 10.85 3.14 -4.63
C ARG A 60 10.57 4.34 -5.53
N GLU A 61 9.97 4.12 -6.70
CA GLU A 61 9.58 5.18 -7.63
C GLU A 61 8.55 6.12 -7.01
N GLN A 62 7.47 5.58 -6.45
CA GLN A 62 6.40 6.36 -5.84
C GLN A 62 6.90 7.15 -4.62
N PHE A 63 7.73 6.53 -3.78
CA PHE A 63 8.30 7.18 -2.61
C PHE A 63 9.27 8.30 -2.99
N ALA A 64 10.16 8.06 -3.97
CA ALA A 64 11.09 9.09 -4.44
C ALA A 64 10.36 10.31 -5.01
N ARG A 65 9.30 10.07 -5.80
CA ARG A 65 8.44 11.13 -6.33
C ARG A 65 7.78 11.93 -5.20
N PHE A 66 7.19 11.25 -4.22
CA PHE A 66 6.57 11.90 -3.06
C PHE A 66 7.55 12.81 -2.32
N VAL A 67 8.77 12.33 -2.05
CA VAL A 67 9.81 13.14 -1.38
C VAL A 67 10.21 14.36 -2.22
N ALA A 68 10.38 14.18 -3.53
CA ALA A 68 10.72 15.29 -4.43
C ALA A 68 9.63 16.36 -4.49
N ASP A 69 8.37 15.96 -4.56
CA ASP A 69 7.21 16.86 -4.58
C ASP A 69 7.14 17.70 -3.29
N GLU A 70 7.35 17.08 -2.12
CA GLU A 70 7.38 17.78 -0.83
C GLU A 70 8.58 18.72 -0.68
N GLN A 71 9.76 18.33 -1.19
CA GLN A 71 10.94 19.19 -1.21
C GLN A 71 10.70 20.45 -2.06
N ALA A 72 10.09 20.30 -3.23
CA ALA A 72 9.74 21.42 -4.09
C ALA A 72 8.74 22.36 -3.40
N ALA A 73 7.68 21.81 -2.81
CA ALA A 73 6.68 22.59 -2.07
C ALA A 73 7.30 23.33 -0.86
N PHE A 74 8.24 22.69 -0.16
CA PHE A 74 8.98 23.31 0.94
C PHE A 74 9.88 24.46 0.46
N ALA A 75 10.63 24.24 -0.62
CA ALA A 75 11.50 25.26 -1.21
C ALA A 75 10.70 26.50 -1.65
N SER A 76 9.56 26.31 -2.32
CA SER A 76 8.68 27.40 -2.74
C SER A 76 8.15 28.23 -1.57
N ARG A 77 7.75 27.59 -0.46
CA ARG A 77 7.32 28.28 0.77
C ARG A 77 8.46 29.08 1.41
N ARG A 78 9.68 28.53 1.41
CA ARG A 78 10.87 29.22 1.93
C ARG A 78 11.23 30.46 1.10
N SER A 79 11.18 30.37 -0.22
CA SER A 79 11.45 31.53 -1.09
C SER A 79 10.37 32.62 -0.96
N ALA A 80 9.11 32.25 -0.70
CA ALA A 80 8.03 33.21 -0.46
C ALA A 80 8.15 33.91 0.90
N GLY A 81 8.70 33.24 1.92
CA GLY A 81 8.93 33.82 3.26
C GLY A 81 10.23 34.61 3.42
N ALA A 82 11.18 34.53 2.47
CA ALA A 82 12.48 35.21 2.54
C ALA A 82 12.47 36.65 1.96
N THR A 83 11.29 37.20 1.64
CA THR A 83 11.15 38.59 1.17
C THR A 83 10.69 39.49 2.31
N GLU A 84 11.50 39.62 3.36
CA GLU A 84 11.39 40.75 4.27
C GLU A 84 12.75 41.46 4.27
N PRO A 85 12.90 42.59 3.53
CA PRO A 85 14.16 43.29 3.49
C PRO A 85 14.39 43.94 4.84
N ASP A 86 15.51 43.54 5.45
CA ASP A 86 16.28 44.31 6.42
C ASP A 86 16.15 45.82 6.16
N ARG A 87 15.43 46.51 7.06
CA ARG A 87 15.51 47.96 7.21
C ARG A 87 16.22 48.25 8.54
N THR A 88 17.53 48.06 8.57
CA THR A 88 18.43 48.76 9.49
C THR A 88 18.57 50.24 9.08
N PRO A 89 19.21 51.12 9.88
CA PRO A 89 18.78 51.67 11.17
C PRO A 89 18.69 53.22 11.13
N ARG A 90 17.94 53.87 12.03
CA ARG A 90 18.06 55.32 12.31
C ARG A 90 17.66 55.52 13.78
N GLY A 91 18.38 56.22 14.64
CA GLY A 91 19.53 57.12 14.56
C GLY A 91 19.50 57.88 15.89
#